data_AF-A0A261QUR3-F1
#
_entry.id   AF-A0A261QUR3-F1
#
_cell.length_a   1.000
_cell.length_b   1.000
_cell.length_c   1.000
_cell.angle_alpha   90.00
_cell.angle_beta   90.00
_cell.angle_gamma   90.00
#
_symmetry.space_group_name_H-M   'P 1'
#
loop_
_entity.id
_entity.type
_entity.pdbx_description
1 polymer ?
#
loop_
_entity_poly.entity_id
_entity_poly.type
_entity_poly.pdbx_seq_one_letter_code
_entity_poly.pdbx_strand_id
1 'polypeptide(L)'
;MPSALPSPDYPRFALAQRLLVAACVLMLLGSSIYLAPPLRPFHWGLALLALAFCIDGHTRRSLLYGRVMPAAIAVLLLICAQALWAHNFPRYVQYAVIFIISLSYALLGEHLARQGSAYLRWIPWLVALWFLMALVPWFDLITYSERFRARFPLTGGPWDNINNMATALVVVNLLWLLARRRLSLALFAAGWLYCLVLNRRADMLGMMVLGAVYLVFLLEGSWRRKVTLALAWAAVTGAGLLWQQYGGMTLRALPQITLNDGEWELVTSKGDLSTGSRKVLLMDMIGQARDMPWWQWLAGMGAGQLNVLWPTREGLVPWGSPHLFWLEMLFYLGVAWPLFLLWLFWRLDWIGRTCLLVIGIAGIAPSSMVYFQPFWFLLGAMLAQLPRPAYRRAALATSANRAAAAEVGRTPARD
;
A
#
# COMPACT_ATOMS: atom_id res chain seq x y z
N MET A 1 -12.14 18.95 -48.60
CA MET A 1 -12.73 17.86 -47.81
C MET A 1 -13.23 18.44 -46.50
N PRO A 2 -14.54 18.38 -46.19
CA PRO A 2 -15.02 18.86 -44.90
C PRO A 2 -14.54 17.90 -43.82
N SER A 3 -13.86 18.45 -42.81
CA SER A 3 -13.53 17.74 -41.57
C SER A 3 -14.81 17.15 -40.99
N ALA A 4 -14.88 15.82 -40.89
CA ALA A 4 -15.97 15.14 -40.20
C ALA A 4 -16.13 15.77 -38.81
N LEU A 5 -17.33 16.30 -38.53
CA LEU A 5 -17.66 16.84 -37.22
C LEU A 5 -17.37 15.77 -36.16
N PRO A 6 -16.69 16.11 -35.05
CA PRO A 6 -16.39 15.15 -34.01
C PRO A 6 -17.70 14.52 -33.53
N SER A 7 -17.72 13.19 -33.41
CA SER A 7 -18.86 12.45 -32.89
C SER A 7 -19.36 13.11 -31.59
N PRO A 8 -20.68 13.24 -31.39
CA PRO A 8 -21.25 13.80 -30.16
C PRO A 8 -20.81 13.07 -28.88
N ASP A 9 -20.23 11.88 -28.99
CA ASP A 9 -19.67 11.10 -27.88
C ASP A 9 -18.24 11.52 -27.48
N TYR A 10 -17.49 12.19 -28.36
CA TYR A 10 -16.11 12.62 -28.09
C TYR A 10 -15.97 13.55 -26.86
N PRO A 11 -16.81 14.59 -26.67
CA PRO A 11 -16.70 15.45 -25.48
C PRO A 11 -17.02 14.71 -24.19
N ARG A 12 -17.97 13.75 -24.20
CA ARG A 12 -18.33 12.94 -23.03
C ARG A 12 -17.21 12.00 -22.63
N PHE A 13 -16.60 11.32 -23.59
CA PHE A 13 -15.44 10.46 -23.36
C PHE A 13 -14.25 11.25 -22.79
N ALA A 14 -13.92 12.40 -23.37
CA ALA A 14 -12.82 13.23 -22.89
C ALA A 14 -13.05 13.74 -21.45
N LEU A 15 -14.29 14.15 -21.13
CA LEU A 15 -14.66 14.55 -19.78
C LEU A 15 -14.54 13.37 -18.79
N ALA A 16 -15.08 12.20 -19.14
CA ALA A 16 -14.97 11.00 -18.31
C ALA A 16 -13.51 10.67 -17.99
N GLN A 17 -12.62 10.71 -18.99
CA GLN A 17 -11.19 10.46 -18.76
C GLN A 17 -10.55 11.46 -17.80
N ARG A 18 -10.89 12.76 -17.92
CA ARG A 18 -10.41 13.78 -16.98
C ARG A 18 -10.93 13.54 -15.56
N LEU A 19 -12.19 13.12 -15.41
CA LEU A 19 -12.77 12.77 -14.11
C LEU A 19 -12.05 11.56 -13.48
N LEU A 20 -11.72 10.53 -14.27
CA LEU A 20 -10.99 9.36 -13.79
C LEU A 20 -9.55 9.71 -13.36
N VAL A 21 -8.87 10.59 -14.10
CA VAL A 21 -7.55 11.12 -13.70
C VAL A 21 -7.67 11.91 -12.41
N ALA A 22 -8.65 12.80 -12.31
CA ALA A 22 -8.90 13.58 -11.09
C ALA A 22 -9.22 12.66 -9.90
N ALA A 23 -10.00 11.59 -10.10
CA ALA A 23 -10.29 10.59 -9.07
C ALA A 23 -9.03 9.89 -8.55
N CYS A 24 -8.09 9.57 -9.46
CA CYS A 24 -6.78 9.04 -9.09
C CYS A 24 -5.98 10.07 -8.29
N VAL A 25 -5.85 11.30 -8.79
CA VAL A 25 -5.10 12.37 -8.11
C VAL A 25 -5.65 12.60 -6.71
N LEU A 26 -6.98 12.73 -6.56
CA LEU A 26 -7.64 12.91 -5.27
C LEU A 26 -7.37 11.75 -4.31
N MET A 27 -7.43 10.51 -4.78
CA MET A 27 -7.04 9.35 -3.95
C MET A 27 -5.59 9.46 -3.43
N LEU A 28 -4.72 10.05 -4.25
CA LEU A 28 -3.29 10.12 -4.01
C LEU A 28 -2.83 11.35 -3.22
N LEU A 29 -3.71 12.35 -3.05
CA LEU A 29 -3.45 13.52 -2.22
C LEU A 29 -3.38 13.18 -0.72
N GLY A 30 -3.72 11.95 -0.35
CA GLY A 30 -3.66 11.48 1.02
C GLY A 30 -4.92 11.73 1.82
N SER A 31 -5.00 11.02 2.93
CA SER A 31 -6.22 10.91 3.71
C SER A 31 -6.38 11.96 4.78
N SER A 32 -5.31 12.62 5.17
CA SER A 32 -5.29 13.45 6.38
C SER A 32 -5.74 14.88 6.09
N ILE A 33 -5.94 15.18 4.80
CA ILE A 33 -6.63 16.37 4.34
C ILE A 33 -8.13 16.06 4.35
N TYR A 34 -8.91 17.00 4.88
CA TYR A 34 -10.35 17.07 4.65
C TYR A 34 -10.60 18.16 3.61
N LEU A 35 -11.27 17.82 2.51
CA LEU A 35 -11.74 18.84 1.58
C LEU A 35 -13.03 19.49 2.10
N ALA A 36 -13.88 18.67 2.75
CA ALA A 36 -15.05 19.12 3.50
C ALA A 36 -15.32 18.08 4.60
N PRO A 37 -15.10 18.36 5.89
CA PRO A 37 -15.30 17.37 6.95
C PRO A 37 -16.71 16.75 6.93
N PRO A 38 -16.85 15.41 7.08
CA PRO A 38 -15.81 14.39 7.31
C PRO A 38 -15.20 13.79 6.02
N LEU A 39 -15.49 14.34 4.85
CA LEU A 39 -15.07 13.83 3.55
C LEU A 39 -13.61 14.16 3.21
N ARG A 40 -12.85 13.08 3.00
CA ARG A 40 -11.46 13.07 2.54
C ARG A 40 -11.35 13.02 1.01
N PRO A 41 -10.22 13.43 0.41
CA PRO A 41 -10.01 13.43 -1.04
C PRO A 41 -10.47 12.17 -1.78
N PHE A 42 -10.18 10.97 -1.27
CA PHE A 42 -10.60 9.72 -1.92
C PHE A 42 -12.13 9.51 -1.97
N HIS A 43 -12.92 10.14 -1.08
CA HIS A 43 -14.38 10.11 -1.19
C HIS A 43 -14.87 10.95 -2.37
N TRP A 44 -14.26 12.12 -2.57
CA TRP A 44 -14.51 12.96 -3.74
C TRP A 44 -14.07 12.25 -5.02
N GLY A 45 -12.92 11.56 -4.99
CA GLY A 45 -12.49 10.73 -6.11
C GLY A 45 -13.48 9.62 -6.46
N LEU A 46 -14.12 8.98 -5.47
CA LEU A 46 -15.20 8.03 -5.71
C LEU A 46 -16.42 8.70 -6.38
N ALA A 47 -16.80 9.91 -5.97
CA ALA A 47 -17.88 10.64 -6.62
C ALA A 47 -17.55 10.98 -8.09
N LEU A 48 -16.30 11.36 -8.40
CA LEU A 48 -15.86 11.60 -9.78
C LEU A 48 -15.85 10.31 -10.62
N LEU A 49 -15.46 9.18 -10.02
CA LEU A 49 -15.54 7.85 -10.66
C LEU A 49 -16.99 7.49 -10.98
N ALA A 50 -17.91 7.70 -10.04
CA ALA A 50 -19.34 7.45 -10.24
C ALA A 50 -19.91 8.36 -11.36
N LEU A 51 -19.53 9.64 -11.38
CA LEU A 51 -19.93 10.56 -12.44
C LEU A 51 -19.41 10.10 -13.81
N ALA A 52 -18.14 9.70 -13.90
CA ALA A 52 -17.55 9.17 -15.14
C ALA A 52 -18.29 7.91 -15.65
N PHE A 53 -18.67 7.01 -14.73
CA PHE A 53 -19.48 5.83 -15.04
C PHE A 53 -20.88 6.19 -15.59
N CYS A 54 -21.50 7.24 -15.06
CA CYS A 54 -22.82 7.71 -15.49
C CYS A 54 -22.78 8.36 -16.87
N ILE A 55 -21.76 9.16 -17.19
CA ILE A 55 -21.76 10.00 -18.40
C ILE A 55 -21.16 9.32 -19.65
N ASP A 56 -20.33 8.28 -19.49
CA ASP A 56 -19.66 7.62 -20.60
C ASP A 56 -19.92 6.10 -20.65
N GLY A 57 -20.54 5.66 -21.74
CA GLY A 57 -20.86 4.24 -21.98
C GLY A 57 -19.63 3.37 -22.21
N HIS A 58 -18.50 3.93 -22.67
CA HIS A 58 -17.25 3.17 -22.80
C HIS A 58 -16.64 2.87 -21.42
N THR A 59 -16.53 3.88 -20.56
CA THR A 59 -16.08 3.78 -19.17
C THR A 59 -16.94 2.79 -18.41
N ARG A 60 -18.27 2.92 -18.51
CA ARG A 60 -19.24 2.00 -17.90
C ARG A 60 -19.00 0.54 -18.30
N ARG A 61 -18.93 0.26 -19.61
CA ARG A 61 -18.67 -1.09 -20.12
C ARG A 61 -17.31 -1.61 -19.65
N SER A 62 -16.28 -0.79 -19.70
CA SER A 62 -14.93 -1.20 -19.28
C SER A 62 -14.86 -1.58 -17.80
N LEU A 63 -15.56 -0.84 -16.92
CA LEU A 63 -15.66 -1.16 -15.50
C LEU A 63 -16.50 -2.42 -15.23
N LEU A 64 -17.66 -2.56 -15.88
CA LEU A 64 -18.58 -3.68 -15.65
C LEU A 64 -18.08 -5.02 -16.21
N TYR A 65 -17.47 -5.02 -17.40
CA TYR A 65 -16.93 -6.24 -18.03
C TYR A 65 -15.51 -6.53 -17.57
N GLY A 66 -15.17 -6.08 -16.36
CA GLY A 66 -13.85 -6.23 -15.81
C GLY A 66 -13.53 -7.62 -15.27
N ARG A 67 -12.25 -8.01 -15.14
CA ARG A 67 -11.88 -9.24 -14.42
C ARG A 67 -11.93 -9.03 -12.92
N VAL A 68 -11.71 -7.79 -12.46
CA VAL A 68 -11.89 -7.40 -11.06
C VAL A 68 -13.38 -7.46 -10.68
N MET A 69 -14.30 -7.16 -11.60
CA MET A 69 -15.73 -7.06 -11.29
C MET A 69 -16.33 -8.34 -10.69
N PRO A 70 -16.16 -9.55 -11.27
CA PRO A 70 -16.66 -10.78 -10.65
C PRO A 70 -16.06 -11.04 -9.26
N ALA A 71 -14.76 -10.77 -9.07
CA ALA A 71 -14.11 -10.94 -7.78
C ALA A 71 -14.63 -9.94 -6.74
N ALA A 72 -14.83 -8.68 -7.15
CA ALA A 72 -15.41 -7.64 -6.32
C ALA A 72 -16.85 -8.00 -5.92
N ILE A 73 -17.69 -8.44 -6.87
CA ILE A 73 -19.07 -8.88 -6.57
C ILE A 73 -19.06 -10.06 -5.60
N ALA A 74 -18.24 -11.09 -5.84
CA ALA A 74 -18.18 -12.27 -4.97
C ALA A 74 -17.83 -11.88 -3.52
N VAL A 75 -16.88 -10.96 -3.33
CA VAL A 75 -16.49 -10.49 -2.00
C VAL A 75 -17.53 -9.54 -1.41
N LEU A 76 -18.20 -8.71 -2.21
CA LEU A 76 -19.31 -7.87 -1.75
C LEU A 76 -20.50 -8.72 -1.26
N LEU A 77 -20.83 -9.80 -1.97
CA LEU A 77 -21.87 -10.73 -1.53
C LEU A 77 -21.50 -11.39 -0.20
N LEU A 78 -20.22 -11.74 -0.02
CA LEU A 78 -19.74 -12.27 1.24
C LEU A 78 -19.82 -11.24 2.38
N ILE A 79 -19.50 -9.97 2.11
CA ILE A 79 -19.71 -8.88 3.07
C ILE A 79 -21.21 -8.74 3.40
N CYS A 80 -22.09 -8.67 2.40
CA CYS A 80 -23.53 -8.61 2.66
C CYS A 80 -24.05 -9.80 3.48
N ALA A 81 -23.54 -11.01 3.23
CA ALA A 81 -23.86 -12.17 4.05
C ALA A 81 -23.34 -11.99 5.48
N GLN A 82 -22.07 -11.63 5.68
CA GLN A 82 -21.46 -11.39 6.98
C GLN A 82 -22.21 -10.35 7.82
N ALA A 83 -22.80 -9.34 7.20
CA ALA A 83 -23.58 -8.31 7.87
C ALA A 83 -24.77 -8.88 8.67
N LEU A 84 -25.32 -10.04 8.27
CA LEU A 84 -26.42 -10.72 8.98
C LEU A 84 -26.04 -11.21 10.37
N TRP A 85 -24.73 -11.34 10.65
CA TRP A 85 -24.19 -11.84 11.91
C TRP A 85 -23.33 -10.81 12.66
N ALA A 86 -23.31 -9.56 12.20
CA ALA A 86 -22.49 -8.51 12.80
C ALA A 86 -23.07 -8.03 14.14
N HIS A 87 -22.34 -8.23 15.24
CA HIS A 87 -22.76 -7.79 16.57
C HIS A 87 -22.57 -6.27 16.75
N ASN A 88 -21.42 -5.72 16.32
CA ASN A 88 -21.18 -4.28 16.26
C ASN A 88 -21.42 -3.75 14.84
N PHE A 89 -22.70 -3.62 14.47
CA PHE A 89 -23.11 -3.21 13.13
C PHE A 89 -22.51 -1.85 12.68
N PRO A 90 -22.46 -0.78 13.51
CA PRO A 90 -21.85 0.48 13.10
C PRO A 90 -20.38 0.35 12.70
N ARG A 91 -19.57 -0.38 13.47
CA ARG A 91 -18.15 -0.56 13.17
C ARG A 91 -17.93 -1.48 11.97
N TYR A 92 -18.74 -2.52 11.84
CA TYR A 92 -18.78 -3.37 10.66
C TYR A 92 -19.02 -2.56 9.38
N VAL A 93 -20.05 -1.69 9.39
CA VAL A 93 -20.41 -0.85 8.23
C VAL A 93 -19.25 0.06 7.83
N GLN A 94 -18.50 0.63 8.78
CA GLN A 94 -17.36 1.48 8.46
C GLN A 94 -16.27 0.71 7.70
N TYR A 95 -15.90 -0.49 8.18
CA TYR A 95 -14.92 -1.34 7.50
C TYR A 95 -15.41 -1.82 6.14
N ALA A 96 -16.68 -2.18 6.03
CA ALA A 96 -17.31 -2.52 4.76
C ALA A 96 -17.25 -1.34 3.77
N VAL A 97 -17.55 -0.11 4.22
CA VAL A 97 -17.46 1.10 3.38
C VAL A 97 -16.02 1.33 2.89
N ILE A 98 -15.02 1.23 3.77
CA ILE A 98 -13.60 1.36 3.38
C ILE A 98 -13.23 0.30 2.33
N PHE A 99 -13.70 -0.93 2.51
CA PHE A 99 -13.46 -2.00 1.58
C PHE A 99 -14.16 -1.78 0.23
N ILE A 100 -15.41 -1.34 0.22
CA ILE A 100 -16.17 -0.97 -0.99
C ILE A 100 -15.48 0.16 -1.76
N ILE A 101 -15.01 1.19 -1.05
CA ILE A 101 -14.20 2.27 -1.65
C ILE A 101 -12.96 1.65 -2.31
N SER A 102 -12.28 0.74 -1.61
CA SER A 102 -11.07 0.09 -2.12
C SER A 102 -11.34 -0.76 -3.37
N LEU A 103 -12.45 -1.53 -3.40
CA LEU A 103 -12.89 -2.28 -4.57
C LEU A 103 -13.22 -1.37 -5.76
N SER A 104 -13.84 -0.22 -5.50
CA SER A 104 -14.13 0.78 -6.53
C SER A 104 -12.84 1.31 -7.17
N TYR A 105 -11.82 1.54 -6.35
CA TYR A 105 -10.49 1.90 -6.82
C TYR A 105 -9.76 0.72 -7.50
N ALA A 106 -10.00 -0.54 -7.14
CA ALA A 106 -9.51 -1.69 -7.91
C ALA A 106 -10.09 -1.71 -9.33
N LEU A 107 -11.41 -1.47 -9.48
CA LEU A 107 -12.06 -1.37 -10.79
C LEU A 107 -11.47 -0.24 -11.63
N LEU A 108 -11.24 0.92 -11.01
CA LEU A 108 -10.53 2.04 -11.65
C LEU A 108 -9.13 1.60 -12.09
N GLY A 109 -8.38 0.90 -11.26
CA GLY A 109 -7.02 0.45 -11.57
C GLY A 109 -6.98 -0.48 -12.78
N GLU A 110 -7.90 -1.44 -12.83
CA GLU A 110 -8.05 -2.29 -13.99
C GLU A 110 -8.44 -1.51 -15.25
N HIS A 111 -9.38 -0.55 -15.14
CA HIS A 111 -9.77 0.30 -16.27
C HIS A 111 -8.56 1.05 -16.84
N LEU A 112 -7.80 1.74 -15.98
CA LEU A 112 -6.63 2.53 -16.41
C LEU A 112 -5.56 1.65 -17.05
N ALA A 113 -5.33 0.45 -16.52
CA ALA A 113 -4.34 -0.46 -17.08
C ALA A 113 -4.72 -0.95 -18.49
N ARG A 114 -6.03 -1.12 -18.77
CA ARG A 114 -6.51 -1.47 -20.12
C ARG A 114 -6.40 -0.33 -21.13
N GLN A 115 -6.54 0.91 -20.67
CA GLN A 115 -6.33 2.09 -21.51
C GLN A 115 -4.85 2.31 -21.86
N GLY A 116 -3.93 1.53 -21.27
CA GLY A 116 -2.53 1.45 -21.68
C GLY A 116 -1.61 2.48 -21.02
N SER A 117 -0.47 2.72 -21.67
CA SER A 117 0.69 3.42 -21.09
C SER A 117 0.49 4.91 -20.78
N ALA A 118 -0.62 5.51 -21.21
CA ALA A 118 -0.94 6.91 -20.92
C ALA A 118 -0.94 7.20 -19.41
N TYR A 119 -1.44 6.27 -18.59
CA TYR A 119 -1.48 6.45 -17.14
C TYR A 119 -0.15 6.11 -16.44
N LEU A 120 0.70 5.29 -17.05
CA LEU A 120 2.04 5.06 -16.47
C LEU A 120 2.93 6.31 -16.55
N ARG A 121 2.63 7.25 -17.46
CA ARG A 121 3.39 8.51 -17.63
C ARG A 121 3.26 9.47 -16.46
N TRP A 122 2.18 9.41 -15.66
CA TRP A 122 2.01 10.31 -14.51
C TRP A 122 2.60 9.76 -13.21
N ILE A 123 2.86 8.45 -13.13
CA ILE A 123 3.42 7.81 -11.93
C ILE A 123 4.74 8.46 -11.46
N PRO A 124 5.69 8.83 -12.33
CA PRO A 124 6.92 9.51 -11.89
C PRO A 124 6.67 10.86 -11.22
N TRP A 125 5.68 11.63 -11.68
CA TRP A 125 5.31 12.91 -11.06
C TRP A 125 4.71 12.70 -9.68
N LEU A 126 3.94 11.63 -9.53
CA LEU A 126 3.41 11.24 -8.25
C LEU A 126 4.50 10.80 -7.27
N VAL A 127 5.45 10.00 -7.74
CA VAL A 127 6.65 9.62 -7.00
C VAL A 127 7.38 10.87 -6.53
N ALA A 128 7.58 11.86 -7.40
CA ALA A 128 8.22 13.11 -7.03
C ALA A 128 7.42 13.89 -5.97
N LEU A 129 6.10 14.03 -6.13
CA LEU A 129 5.25 14.69 -5.15
C LEU A 129 5.38 14.02 -3.77
N TRP A 130 5.14 12.71 -3.69
CA TRP A 130 5.18 11.98 -2.42
C TRP A 130 6.58 11.97 -1.80
N PHE A 131 7.63 11.90 -2.62
CA PHE A 131 9.01 12.01 -2.16
C PHE A 131 9.27 13.40 -1.55
N LEU A 132 8.89 14.48 -2.24
CA LEU A 132 9.04 15.86 -1.74
C LEU A 132 8.27 16.07 -0.43
N MET A 133 7.04 15.54 -0.33
CA MET A 133 6.26 15.61 0.90
C MET A 133 6.92 14.84 2.05
N ALA A 134 7.61 13.74 1.74
CA ALA A 134 8.37 12.99 2.70
C ALA A 134 9.70 13.64 3.13
N LEU A 135 10.17 14.68 2.44
CA LEU A 135 11.34 15.47 2.89
C LEU A 135 10.99 16.41 4.05
N VAL A 136 9.71 16.79 4.19
CA VAL A 136 9.28 17.74 5.25
C VAL A 136 9.57 17.20 6.66
N PRO A 137 9.31 15.92 7.00
CA PRO A 137 9.71 15.39 8.30
C PRO A 137 11.22 15.13 8.45
N TRP A 138 11.99 14.98 7.37
CA TRP A 138 13.45 14.93 7.44
C TRP A 138 14.03 16.26 7.91
N PHE A 139 13.48 17.37 7.42
CA PHE A 139 13.83 18.69 7.91
C PHE A 139 13.59 18.81 9.42
N ASP A 140 12.44 18.36 9.93
CA ASP A 140 12.13 18.42 11.36
C ASP A 140 13.10 17.59 12.21
N LEU A 141 13.47 16.40 11.71
CA LEU A 141 14.42 15.52 12.38
C LEU A 141 15.84 16.13 12.43
N ILE A 142 16.33 16.67 11.32
CA ILE A 142 17.68 17.23 11.21
C ILE A 142 17.81 18.53 12.00
N THR A 143 16.75 19.35 12.01
CA THR A 143 16.77 20.67 12.65
C THR A 143 16.30 20.66 14.11
N TYR A 144 15.82 19.51 14.61
CA TYR A 144 15.19 19.37 15.93
C TYR A 144 14.05 20.39 16.15
N SER A 145 13.36 20.83 15.09
CA SER A 145 12.41 21.95 15.20
C SER A 145 11.17 21.62 16.04
N GLU A 146 10.89 20.32 16.24
CA GLU A 146 9.72 19.76 16.92
C GLU A 146 8.36 20.21 16.35
N ARG A 147 8.36 20.93 15.23
CA ARG A 147 7.18 21.58 14.65
C ARG A 147 6.15 20.58 14.12
N PHE A 148 6.57 19.34 13.84
CA PHE A 148 5.71 18.29 13.27
C PHE A 148 5.48 17.12 14.24
N ARG A 149 5.75 17.33 15.54
CA ARG A 149 5.45 16.39 16.64
C ARG A 149 4.11 16.72 17.30
N ALA A 150 3.55 15.73 18.00
CA ALA A 150 2.22 15.70 18.61
C ALA A 150 1.80 16.89 19.52
N ARG A 151 2.70 17.83 19.86
CA ARG A 151 2.35 19.07 20.58
C ARG A 151 1.70 20.12 19.68
N PHE A 152 1.92 20.07 18.37
CA PHE A 152 1.27 20.94 17.39
C PHE A 152 0.56 20.09 16.33
N PRO A 153 -0.71 20.38 16.00
CA PRO A 153 -1.49 19.66 14.99
C PRO A 153 -1.04 20.02 13.55
N LEU A 154 0.24 20.33 13.34
CA LEU A 154 0.87 20.29 12.02
C LEU A 154 1.44 18.90 11.83
N THR A 155 0.47 17.99 11.74
CA THR A 155 0.48 16.65 11.16
C THR A 155 1.45 16.51 9.99
N GLY A 156 2.05 15.33 9.80
CA GLY A 156 3.04 15.00 8.77
C GLY A 156 2.58 15.18 7.31
N GLY A 157 2.24 16.41 6.92
CA GLY A 157 1.59 16.75 5.67
C GLY A 157 0.25 16.01 5.47
N PRO A 158 -0.10 15.60 4.24
CA PRO A 158 -1.36 14.96 3.91
C PRO A 158 -1.53 13.56 4.50
N TRP A 159 -0.51 13.03 5.16
CA TRP A 159 -0.48 11.69 5.72
C TRP A 159 -0.45 11.69 7.25
N ASP A 160 -0.87 12.77 7.92
CA ASP A 160 -1.21 12.83 9.37
C ASP A 160 0.00 12.76 10.33
N ASN A 161 0.92 11.83 10.11
CA ASN A 161 1.99 11.49 11.04
C ASN A 161 3.23 11.01 10.29
N ILE A 162 4.41 11.31 10.85
CA ILE A 162 5.74 10.86 10.38
C ILE A 162 5.81 9.35 10.09
N ASN A 163 5.08 8.55 10.85
CA ASN A 163 4.98 7.10 10.67
C ASN A 163 4.36 6.70 9.31
N ASN A 164 3.36 7.43 8.85
CA ASN A 164 2.71 7.17 7.56
C ASN A 164 3.57 7.60 6.39
N MET A 165 4.47 8.56 6.63
CA MET A 165 5.38 9.06 5.60
C MET A 165 6.49 8.06 5.28
N ALA A 166 6.92 7.25 6.26
CA ALA A 166 7.79 6.09 6.01
C ALA A 166 7.12 5.11 5.04
N THR A 167 5.85 4.76 5.30
CA THR A 167 5.06 3.91 4.40
C THR A 167 4.89 4.56 3.04
N ALA A 168 4.61 5.86 2.96
CA ALA A 168 4.53 6.57 1.67
C ALA A 168 5.85 6.47 0.86
N LEU A 169 7.02 6.49 1.50
CA LEU A 169 8.31 6.27 0.82
C LEU A 169 8.51 4.83 0.34
N VAL A 170 8.04 3.83 1.09
CA VAL A 170 7.98 2.43 0.61
C VAL A 170 7.18 2.40 -0.68
N VAL A 171 6.05 3.08 -0.70
CA VAL A 171 5.10 3.09 -1.81
C VAL A 171 5.64 3.81 -3.02
N VAL A 172 6.34 4.91 -2.82
CA VAL A 172 7.10 5.60 -3.86
C VAL A 172 8.08 4.64 -4.54
N ASN A 173 8.80 3.83 -3.76
CA ASN A 173 9.69 2.82 -4.31
C ASN A 173 8.95 1.76 -5.13
N LEU A 174 7.78 1.30 -4.65
CA LEU A 174 6.94 0.36 -5.39
C LEU A 174 6.44 0.99 -6.69
N LEU A 175 5.83 2.17 -6.65
CA LEU A 175 5.37 2.90 -7.83
C LEU A 175 6.47 3.11 -8.87
N TRP A 176 7.67 3.48 -8.42
CA TRP A 176 8.82 3.63 -9.31
C TRP A 176 9.21 2.29 -9.96
N LEU A 177 9.33 1.24 -9.16
CA LEU A 177 9.62 -0.11 -9.66
C LEU A 177 8.58 -0.55 -10.69
N LEU A 178 7.32 -0.16 -10.52
CA LEU A 178 6.25 -0.51 -11.44
C LEU A 178 6.31 0.27 -12.75
N ALA A 179 6.51 1.59 -12.66
CA ALA A 179 6.59 2.46 -13.84
C ALA A 179 7.84 2.19 -14.67
N ARG A 180 8.96 1.88 -14.04
CA ARG A 180 10.28 1.74 -14.71
C ARG A 180 10.76 0.30 -14.83
N ARG A 181 10.06 -0.66 -14.20
CA ARG A 181 10.49 -2.07 -14.08
C ARG A 181 11.90 -2.26 -13.51
N ARG A 182 12.39 -1.24 -12.81
CA ARG A 182 13.71 -1.17 -12.19
C ARG A 182 13.61 -0.36 -10.92
N LEU A 183 14.29 -0.81 -9.87
CA LEU A 183 14.35 -0.07 -8.61
C LEU A 183 15.33 1.10 -8.75
N SER A 184 14.92 2.29 -8.31
CA SER A 184 15.86 3.42 -8.17
C SER A 184 16.66 3.24 -6.89
N LEU A 185 17.97 3.04 -7.01
CA LEU A 185 18.85 2.88 -5.85
C LEU A 185 18.82 4.11 -4.94
N ALA A 186 18.68 5.32 -5.52
CA ALA A 186 18.59 6.55 -4.76
C ALA A 186 17.29 6.65 -3.95
N LEU A 187 16.14 6.36 -4.57
CA LEU A 187 14.84 6.33 -3.86
C LEU A 187 14.80 5.23 -2.80
N PHE A 188 15.42 4.08 -3.10
CA PHE A 188 15.49 2.97 -2.17
C PHE A 188 16.37 3.30 -0.97
N ALA A 189 17.55 3.87 -1.19
CA ALA A 189 18.44 4.31 -0.13
C ALA A 189 17.79 5.39 0.74
N ALA A 190 17.10 6.37 0.14
CA ALA A 190 16.38 7.40 0.88
C ALA A 190 15.26 6.82 1.76
N GLY A 191 14.43 5.94 1.20
CA GLY A 191 13.37 5.25 1.95
C GLY A 191 13.93 4.35 3.06
N TRP A 192 15.01 3.62 2.77
CA TRP A 192 15.71 2.76 3.73
C TRP A 192 16.25 3.56 4.91
N LEU A 193 17.02 4.62 4.63
CA LEU A 193 17.57 5.51 5.65
C LEU A 193 16.47 6.17 6.47
N TYR A 194 15.38 6.63 5.83
CA TYR A 194 14.22 7.17 6.53
C TYR A 194 13.65 6.17 7.54
N CYS A 195 13.42 4.92 7.11
CA CYS A 195 12.88 3.88 7.96
C CYS A 195 13.84 3.50 9.09
N LEU A 196 15.14 3.39 8.77
CA LEU A 196 16.18 3.04 9.73
C LEU A 196 16.26 4.10 10.84
N VAL A 197 16.41 5.36 10.45
CA VAL A 197 16.61 6.50 11.35
C VAL A 197 15.42 6.69 12.30
N LEU A 198 14.20 6.50 11.81
CA LEU A 198 12.97 6.58 12.62
C LEU A 198 12.59 5.26 13.28
N ASN A 199 13.43 4.22 13.18
CA ASN A 199 13.20 2.88 13.75
C ASN A 199 11.82 2.29 13.35
N ARG A 200 11.45 2.44 12.08
CA ARG A 200 10.20 1.96 11.49
C ARG A 200 10.34 0.51 11.04
N ARG A 201 10.25 -0.42 11.99
CA ARG A 201 10.59 -1.84 11.79
C ARG A 201 9.81 -2.55 10.68
N ALA A 202 8.49 -2.37 10.60
CA ALA A 202 7.71 -3.05 9.56
C ALA A 202 7.97 -2.46 8.16
N ASP A 203 8.06 -1.12 8.05
CA ASP A 203 8.44 -0.45 6.80
C ASP A 203 9.85 -0.89 6.36
N MET A 204 10.80 -0.98 7.30
CA MET A 204 12.16 -1.49 7.08
C MET A 204 12.17 -2.95 6.66
N LEU A 205 11.36 -3.82 7.28
CA LEU A 205 11.21 -5.22 6.87
C LEU A 205 10.63 -5.32 5.45
N GLY A 206 9.64 -4.50 5.11
CA GLY A 206 9.11 -4.39 3.75
C GLY A 206 10.20 -4.00 2.75
N MET A 207 10.99 -2.97 3.06
CA MET A 207 12.12 -2.55 2.23
C MET A 207 13.22 -3.63 2.14
N MET A 208 13.42 -4.40 3.20
CA MET A 208 14.38 -5.51 3.22
C MET A 208 13.95 -6.59 2.22
N VAL A 209 12.68 -7.00 2.25
CA VAL A 209 12.10 -7.94 1.29
C VAL A 209 12.20 -7.40 -0.13
N LEU A 210 11.88 -6.11 -0.34
CA LEU A 210 12.00 -5.47 -1.65
C LEU A 210 13.44 -5.52 -2.19
N GLY A 211 14.42 -5.15 -1.36
CA GLY A 211 15.84 -5.14 -1.72
C GLY A 211 16.36 -6.55 -2.00
N ALA A 212 16.02 -7.53 -1.17
CA ALA A 212 16.41 -8.93 -1.34
C ALA A 212 15.85 -9.51 -2.66
N VAL A 213 14.54 -9.35 -2.90
CA VAL A 213 13.92 -9.80 -4.14
C VAL A 213 14.53 -9.10 -5.35
N TYR A 214 14.80 -7.79 -5.24
CA TYR A 214 15.43 -7.04 -6.33
C TYR A 214 16.83 -7.59 -6.65
N LEU A 215 17.69 -7.78 -5.65
CA LEU A 215 19.05 -8.31 -5.85
C LEU A 215 19.05 -9.72 -6.45
N VAL A 216 18.20 -10.60 -5.95
CA VAL A 216 18.17 -12.01 -6.37
C VAL A 216 17.55 -12.13 -7.77
N PHE A 217 16.35 -11.56 -7.98
CA PHE A 217 15.52 -11.89 -9.13
C PHE A 217 15.41 -10.80 -10.20
N LEU A 218 15.56 -9.51 -9.86
CA LEU A 218 15.25 -8.41 -10.78
C LEU A 218 16.50 -7.66 -11.28
N LEU A 219 17.58 -7.68 -10.51
CA LEU A 219 18.83 -7.03 -10.90
C LEU A 219 19.58 -7.89 -11.93
N GLU A 220 19.64 -7.38 -13.14
CA GLU A 220 20.46 -7.95 -14.22
C GLU A 220 21.95 -7.59 -14.01
N GLY A 221 22.83 -8.58 -14.17
CA GLY A 221 24.28 -8.39 -14.10
C GLY A 221 25.02 -9.55 -13.44
N SER A 222 26.33 -9.38 -13.29
CA SER A 222 27.20 -10.38 -12.67
C SER A 222 26.91 -10.53 -11.18
N TRP A 223 27.18 -11.74 -10.65
CA TRP A 223 27.17 -12.02 -9.22
C TRP A 223 27.96 -10.99 -8.40
N ARG A 224 29.13 -10.56 -8.91
CA ARG A 224 29.98 -9.55 -8.26
C ARG A 224 29.20 -8.26 -8.01
N ARG A 225 28.46 -7.76 -9.00
CA ARG A 225 27.63 -6.54 -8.85
C ARG A 225 26.56 -6.70 -7.77
N LYS A 226 25.92 -7.86 -7.71
CA LYS A 226 24.89 -8.18 -6.70
C LYS A 226 25.50 -8.17 -5.30
N VAL A 227 26.66 -8.79 -5.11
CA VAL A 227 27.41 -8.80 -3.84
C VAL A 227 27.85 -7.39 -3.45
N THR A 228 28.41 -6.61 -4.38
CA THR A 228 28.85 -5.24 -4.09
C THR A 228 27.69 -4.38 -3.59
N LEU A 229 26.51 -4.49 -4.21
CA LEU A 229 25.32 -3.76 -3.75
C LEU A 229 24.83 -4.25 -2.40
N ALA A 230 24.84 -5.57 -2.15
CA ALA A 230 24.47 -6.12 -0.86
C ALA A 230 25.42 -5.64 0.26
N LEU A 231 26.73 -5.64 0.01
CA LEU A 231 27.74 -5.14 0.94
C LEU A 231 27.62 -3.63 1.16
N ALA A 232 27.41 -2.84 0.11
CA ALA A 232 27.18 -1.40 0.23
C ALA A 232 25.94 -1.11 1.09
N TRP A 233 24.86 -1.87 0.89
CA TRP A 233 23.66 -1.74 1.69
C TRP A 233 23.85 -2.15 3.15
N ALA A 234 24.58 -3.24 3.41
CA ALA A 234 24.97 -3.64 4.76
C ALA A 234 25.83 -2.57 5.45
N ALA A 235 26.79 -1.99 4.74
CA ALA A 235 27.63 -0.90 5.25
C ALA A 235 26.81 0.36 5.59
N VAL A 236 25.91 0.79 4.70
CA VAL A 236 25.00 1.93 4.96
C VAL A 236 24.10 1.66 6.16
N THR A 237 23.59 0.43 6.29
CA THR A 237 22.78 0.02 7.44
C THR A 237 23.58 0.04 8.73
N GLY A 238 24.78 -0.53 8.74
CA GLY A 238 25.69 -0.53 9.88
C GLY A 238 26.08 0.89 10.31
N ALA A 239 26.41 1.76 9.35
CA ALA A 239 26.69 3.16 9.62
C ALA A 239 25.49 3.90 10.24
N GLY A 240 24.28 3.65 9.72
CA GLY A 240 23.06 4.24 10.29
C GLY A 240 22.76 3.76 11.71
N LEU A 241 22.96 2.46 11.99
CA LEU A 241 22.82 1.90 13.35
C LEU A 241 23.86 2.47 14.32
N LEU A 242 25.13 2.58 13.90
CA LEU A 242 26.19 3.19 14.70
C LEU A 242 25.90 4.67 14.97
N TRP A 243 25.39 5.40 13.99
CA TRP A 243 24.99 6.80 14.16
C TRP A 243 23.88 6.97 15.20
N GLN A 244 22.88 6.07 15.20
CA GLN A 244 21.83 6.05 16.23
C GLN A 244 22.39 5.79 17.63
N GLN A 245 23.41 4.93 17.75
CA GLN A 245 24.06 4.65 19.04
C GLN A 245 24.91 5.83 19.55
N TYR A 246 25.67 6.50 18.66
CA TYR A 246 26.58 7.59 19.04
C TYR A 246 25.89 8.93 19.29
N GLY A 247 24.79 9.23 18.59
CA GLY A 247 24.15 10.55 18.63
C GLY A 247 23.38 10.87 19.91
N GLY A 248 23.49 10.08 20.99
CA GLY A 248 22.61 10.21 22.17
C GLY A 248 21.13 9.97 21.85
N MET A 249 20.81 9.55 20.62
CA MET A 249 19.55 8.96 20.22
C MET A 249 19.50 7.52 20.67
N THR A 250 19.91 7.25 21.92
CA THR A 250 19.58 6.00 22.62
C THR A 250 18.11 5.78 22.35
N LEU A 251 17.85 4.71 21.60
CA LEU A 251 16.53 4.25 21.23
C LEU A 251 15.59 4.64 22.35
N ARG A 252 14.61 5.53 22.09
CA ARG A 252 13.42 5.62 22.93
C ARG A 252 13.07 4.17 23.22
N ALA A 253 13.36 3.72 24.45
CA ALA A 253 13.27 2.31 24.75
C ALA A 253 11.88 1.91 24.29
N LEU A 254 11.76 0.87 23.49
CA LEU A 254 10.45 0.56 22.97
C LEU A 254 9.59 0.15 24.18
N PRO A 255 8.32 0.55 24.22
CA PRO A 255 7.39 -0.14 25.11
C PRO A 255 7.45 -1.63 24.75
N GLN A 256 7.93 -2.44 25.68
CA GLN A 256 7.99 -3.88 25.54
C GLN A 256 6.74 -4.45 26.21
N ILE A 257 6.02 -5.29 25.48
CA ILE A 257 4.99 -6.13 26.08
C ILE A 257 5.66 -7.46 26.37
N THR A 258 5.85 -7.77 27.65
CA THR A 258 6.36 -9.06 28.11
C THR A 258 5.21 -9.89 28.66
N LEU A 259 5.31 -11.20 28.54
CA LEU A 259 4.37 -12.12 29.19
C LEU A 259 5.00 -12.53 30.52
N ASN A 260 4.45 -12.04 31.63
CA ASN A 260 4.86 -12.41 32.98
C ASN A 260 3.71 -13.20 33.62
N ASP A 261 3.94 -14.45 34.00
CA ASP A 261 2.97 -15.31 34.69
C ASP A 261 1.61 -15.45 33.98
N GLY A 262 1.61 -15.46 32.64
CA GLY A 262 0.39 -15.55 31.82
C GLY A 262 -0.37 -14.24 31.66
N GLU A 263 0.03 -13.20 32.39
CA GLU A 263 -0.44 -11.82 32.26
C GLU A 263 0.51 -11.04 31.36
N TRP A 264 -0.05 -10.26 30.43
CA TRP A 264 0.77 -9.44 29.55
C TRP A 264 1.10 -8.11 30.23
N GLU A 265 2.32 -7.97 30.72
CA GLU A 265 2.79 -6.76 31.39
C GLU A 265 3.46 -5.80 30.39
N LEU A 266 3.21 -4.49 30.57
CA LEU A 266 3.93 -3.48 29.79
C LEU A 266 5.16 -3.11 30.61
N VAL A 267 6.31 -3.69 30.28
CA VAL A 267 7.56 -3.25 30.90
C VAL A 267 7.91 -1.91 30.28
N THR A 268 7.69 -0.85 31.06
CA THR A 268 7.79 0.53 30.61
C THR A 268 9.17 0.82 30.04
N SER A 269 9.21 1.34 28.82
CA SER A 269 9.67 2.72 28.71
C SER A 269 8.47 3.65 28.84
N LYS A 270 8.70 4.95 29.04
CA LYS A 270 7.67 5.99 29.01
C LYS A 270 6.95 6.01 27.64
N GLY A 271 5.99 5.11 27.46
CA GLY A 271 5.10 5.06 26.31
C GLY A 271 4.05 6.16 26.44
N ASP A 272 3.75 6.83 25.33
CA ASP A 272 2.63 7.76 25.26
C ASP A 272 1.30 7.03 25.52
N LEU A 273 0.25 7.78 25.89
CA LEU A 273 -1.11 7.25 26.10
C LEU A 273 -1.58 6.35 24.93
N SER A 274 -1.17 6.66 23.70
CA SER A 274 -1.45 5.89 22.48
C SER A 274 -0.93 4.45 22.55
N THR A 275 0.26 4.23 23.09
CA THR A 275 0.83 2.89 23.27
C THR A 275 0.02 2.07 24.28
N GLY A 276 -0.40 2.68 25.40
CA GLY A 276 -1.26 2.04 26.39
C GLY A 276 -2.60 1.61 25.79
N SER A 277 -3.26 2.50 25.04
CA SER A 277 -4.52 2.18 24.35
C SER A 277 -4.39 1.04 23.34
N ARG A 278 -3.28 0.98 22.59
CA ARG A 278 -3.01 -0.12 21.64
C ARG A 278 -2.79 -1.46 22.34
N LYS A 279 -2.13 -1.47 23.50
CA LYS A 279 -1.99 -2.68 24.32
C LYS A 279 -3.36 -3.17 24.76
N VAL A 280 -4.19 -2.30 25.34
CA VAL A 280 -5.54 -2.67 25.80
C VAL A 280 -6.37 -3.22 24.65
N LEU A 281 -6.37 -2.53 23.50
CA LEU A 281 -7.04 -2.99 22.27
C LEU A 281 -6.53 -4.38 21.85
N LEU A 282 -5.22 -4.60 21.81
CA LEU A 282 -4.63 -5.89 21.41
C LEU A 282 -4.98 -7.01 22.40
N MET A 283 -4.99 -6.74 23.70
CA MET A 283 -5.35 -7.74 24.72
C MET A 283 -6.82 -8.13 24.63
N ASP A 284 -7.71 -7.16 24.44
CA ASP A 284 -9.14 -7.41 24.23
C ASP A 284 -9.35 -8.26 22.96
N MET A 285 -8.65 -7.92 21.88
CA MET A 285 -8.67 -8.70 20.63
C MET A 285 -8.15 -10.14 20.81
N ILE A 286 -7.07 -10.34 21.58
CA ILE A 286 -6.51 -11.67 21.87
C ILE A 286 -7.46 -12.49 22.74
N GLY A 287 -8.06 -11.88 23.77
CA GLY A 287 -9.04 -12.54 24.64
C GLY A 287 -10.21 -13.06 23.82
N GLN A 288 -10.82 -12.20 23.02
CA GLN A 288 -11.95 -12.58 22.16
C GLN A 288 -11.56 -13.59 21.07
N ALA A 289 -10.33 -13.53 20.54
CA ALA A 289 -9.84 -14.50 19.55
C ALA A 289 -9.69 -15.92 20.09
N ARG A 290 -9.32 -16.08 21.38
CA ARG A 290 -9.10 -17.39 21.99
C ARG A 290 -10.38 -18.21 22.10
N ASP A 291 -11.49 -17.53 22.35
CA ASP A 291 -12.79 -18.17 22.55
C ASP A 291 -13.57 -18.35 21.24
N MET A 292 -13.01 -17.88 20.12
CA MET A 292 -13.67 -17.85 18.83
C MET A 292 -13.49 -19.18 18.05
N PRO A 293 -14.58 -19.90 17.72
CA PRO A 293 -14.51 -21.12 16.91
C PRO A 293 -13.83 -20.91 15.55
N TRP A 294 -13.05 -21.88 15.07
CA TRP A 294 -12.33 -21.78 13.78
C TRP A 294 -13.24 -21.47 12.57
N TRP A 295 -14.48 -21.99 12.57
CA TRP A 295 -15.44 -21.74 11.48
C TRP A 295 -15.93 -20.29 11.48
N GLN A 296 -15.92 -19.60 12.64
CA GLN A 296 -16.24 -18.18 12.73
C GLN A 296 -15.18 -17.32 12.04
N TRP A 297 -13.92 -17.74 12.03
CA TRP A 297 -12.87 -17.11 11.23
C TRP A 297 -13.11 -17.30 9.73
N LEU A 298 -13.47 -18.52 9.31
CA LEU A 298 -13.70 -18.84 7.89
C LEU A 298 -14.96 -18.20 7.31
N ALA A 299 -16.04 -18.15 8.07
CA ALA A 299 -17.26 -17.50 7.62
C ALA A 299 -17.20 -15.97 7.80
N GLY A 300 -16.19 -15.46 8.51
CA GLY A 300 -16.19 -14.09 9.01
C GLY A 300 -17.38 -13.82 9.93
N MET A 301 -17.77 -14.81 10.74
CA MET A 301 -18.82 -14.74 11.76
C MET A 301 -18.28 -14.45 13.18
N GLY A 302 -16.95 -14.55 13.36
CA GLY A 302 -16.20 -13.84 14.41
C GLY A 302 -15.92 -12.37 14.05
N ALA A 303 -16.28 -12.10 12.81
CA ALA A 303 -16.25 -10.95 11.92
C ALA A 303 -16.88 -9.63 12.38
N GLY A 304 -16.89 -9.28 13.67
CA GLY A 304 -17.63 -8.10 14.14
C GLY A 304 -18.01 -8.15 15.61
N GLN A 305 -17.40 -9.05 16.36
CA GLN A 305 -17.67 -9.28 17.77
C GLN A 305 -16.81 -8.40 18.69
N LEU A 306 -15.76 -7.77 18.13
CA LEU A 306 -14.90 -6.84 18.85
C LEU A 306 -15.69 -5.64 19.37
N ASN A 307 -16.20 -5.75 20.58
CA ASN A 307 -16.74 -4.61 21.34
C ASN A 307 -15.61 -3.79 21.95
N VAL A 308 -14.60 -3.45 21.14
CA VAL A 308 -13.43 -2.76 21.66
C VAL A 308 -13.77 -1.28 21.73
N LEU A 309 -13.92 -0.79 22.95
CA LEU A 309 -14.11 0.63 23.24
C LEU A 309 -12.76 1.35 23.20
N TRP A 310 -12.74 2.53 22.59
CA TRP A 310 -11.56 3.36 22.52
C TRP A 310 -11.45 4.24 23.77
N PRO A 311 -10.35 4.18 24.52
CA PRO A 311 -10.15 5.06 25.66
C PRO A 311 -9.83 6.48 25.19
N THR A 312 -10.67 7.44 25.57
CA THR A 312 -10.45 8.88 25.38
C THR A 312 -10.34 9.59 26.73
N ARG A 313 -9.95 10.87 26.72
CA ARG A 313 -9.93 11.70 27.94
C ARG A 313 -11.32 11.87 28.57
N GLU A 314 -12.38 11.72 27.77
CA GLU A 314 -13.78 11.90 28.17
C GLU A 314 -14.48 10.57 28.51
N GLY A 315 -13.75 9.44 28.40
CA GLY A 315 -14.27 8.10 28.71
C GLY A 315 -14.04 7.10 27.57
N LEU A 316 -14.64 5.91 27.72
CA LEU A 316 -14.64 4.87 26.71
C LEU A 316 -15.66 5.20 25.62
N VAL A 317 -15.21 5.44 24.39
CA VAL A 317 -16.09 5.69 23.25
C VAL A 317 -16.18 4.45 22.36
N PRO A 318 -17.32 4.20 21.69
CA PRO A 318 -17.47 3.03 20.82
C PRO A 318 -16.58 3.08 19.56
N TRP A 319 -15.87 4.19 19.32
CA TRP A 319 -15.10 4.39 18.12
C TRP A 319 -13.77 5.13 18.33
N GLY A 320 -12.70 4.56 17.77
CA GLY A 320 -11.43 5.24 17.52
C GLY A 320 -10.95 4.94 16.10
N SER A 321 -10.00 5.73 15.58
CA SER A 321 -9.30 5.39 14.34
C SER A 321 -8.77 3.95 14.45
N PRO A 322 -8.76 3.13 13.38
CA PRO A 322 -8.07 1.85 13.42
C PRO A 322 -6.64 2.05 13.89
N HIS A 323 -6.15 1.14 14.73
CA HIS A 323 -4.77 1.13 15.19
C HIS A 323 -4.04 -0.17 14.85
N LEU A 324 -4.80 -1.23 14.59
CA LEU A 324 -4.32 -2.52 14.11
C LEU A 324 -5.09 -2.88 12.83
N PHE A 325 -5.12 -1.97 11.85
CA PHE A 325 -6.03 -2.03 10.70
C PHE A 325 -6.13 -3.41 10.03
N TRP A 326 -5.02 -4.09 9.76
CA TRP A 326 -5.02 -5.41 9.11
C TRP A 326 -5.70 -6.47 9.98
N LEU A 327 -5.42 -6.44 11.27
CA LEU A 327 -6.02 -7.34 12.25
C LEU A 327 -7.51 -7.01 12.39
N GLU A 328 -7.86 -5.73 12.52
CA GLU A 328 -9.25 -5.28 12.57
C GLU A 328 -10.02 -5.66 11.29
N MET A 329 -9.45 -5.50 10.09
CA MET A 329 -10.08 -5.94 8.84
C MET A 329 -10.34 -7.44 8.81
N LEU A 330 -9.41 -8.25 9.33
CA LEU A 330 -9.63 -9.69 9.49
C LEU A 330 -10.76 -9.97 10.49
N PHE A 331 -10.83 -9.23 11.59
CA PHE A 331 -11.88 -9.34 12.60
C PHE A 331 -13.22 -8.72 12.22
N TYR A 332 -13.33 -7.87 11.19
CA TYR A 332 -14.60 -7.26 10.76
C TYR A 332 -15.09 -7.76 9.40
N LEU A 333 -14.20 -8.17 8.50
CA LEU A 333 -14.57 -8.69 7.18
C LEU A 333 -14.14 -10.15 6.96
N GLY A 334 -13.51 -10.78 7.94
CA GLY A 334 -13.16 -12.20 7.90
C GLY A 334 -12.36 -12.56 6.66
N VAL A 335 -12.74 -13.66 6.01
CA VAL A 335 -12.08 -14.15 4.79
C VAL A 335 -12.36 -13.29 3.55
N ALA A 336 -13.36 -12.41 3.56
CA ALA A 336 -13.72 -11.59 2.39
C ALA A 336 -12.53 -10.73 1.93
N TRP A 337 -11.89 -10.07 2.90
CA TRP A 337 -10.73 -9.23 2.66
C TRP A 337 -9.49 -9.99 2.15
N PRO A 338 -8.99 -11.06 2.81
CA PRO A 338 -7.85 -11.82 2.31
C PRO A 338 -8.17 -12.57 1.01
N LEU A 339 -9.42 -12.98 0.75
CA LEU A 339 -9.79 -13.61 -0.52
C LEU A 339 -9.54 -12.68 -1.71
N PHE A 340 -9.89 -11.39 -1.59
CA PHE A 340 -9.60 -10.44 -2.67
C PHE A 340 -8.09 -10.21 -2.84
N LEU A 341 -7.35 -10.12 -1.74
CA LEU A 341 -5.89 -9.99 -1.77
C LEU A 341 -5.21 -11.22 -2.39
N LEU A 342 -5.69 -12.43 -2.07
CA LEU A 342 -5.22 -13.68 -2.66
C LEU A 342 -5.57 -13.75 -4.15
N TRP A 343 -6.76 -13.31 -4.54
CA TRP A 343 -7.14 -13.18 -5.93
C TRP A 343 -6.19 -12.23 -6.68
N LEU A 344 -5.89 -11.05 -6.13
CA LEU A 344 -4.88 -10.16 -6.69
C LEU A 344 -3.52 -10.86 -6.80
N PHE A 345 -3.03 -11.45 -5.71
CA PHE A 345 -1.75 -12.15 -5.64
C PHE A 345 -1.60 -13.24 -6.72
N TRP A 346 -2.65 -14.02 -6.94
CA TRP A 346 -2.71 -15.06 -7.97
C TRP A 346 -2.57 -14.48 -9.38
N ARG A 347 -3.19 -13.32 -9.63
CA ARG A 347 -3.22 -12.67 -10.94
C ARG A 347 -1.92 -11.94 -11.28
N LEU A 348 -1.18 -11.49 -10.29
CA LEU A 348 0.04 -10.70 -10.42
C LEU A 348 1.24 -11.51 -10.95
N ASP A 349 2.14 -10.82 -11.68
CA ASP A 349 3.48 -11.31 -11.98
C ASP A 349 4.38 -11.25 -10.73
N TRP A 350 5.62 -11.74 -10.82
CA TRP A 350 6.54 -11.73 -9.67
C TRP A 350 6.83 -10.32 -9.12
N ILE A 351 6.89 -9.31 -10.00
CA ILE A 351 7.07 -7.92 -9.58
C ILE A 351 5.84 -7.46 -8.78
N GLY A 352 4.64 -7.69 -9.30
CA GLY A 352 3.40 -7.32 -8.63
C GLY A 352 3.18 -8.05 -7.31
N ARG A 353 3.50 -9.35 -7.25
CA ARG A 353 3.48 -10.13 -6.00
C ARG A 353 4.43 -9.56 -4.96
N THR A 354 5.62 -9.15 -5.39
CA THR A 354 6.60 -8.49 -4.52
C THR A 354 6.06 -7.17 -4.00
N CYS A 355 5.49 -6.33 -4.87
CA CYS A 355 4.86 -5.08 -4.44
C CYS A 355 3.73 -5.31 -3.42
N LEU A 356 2.86 -6.30 -3.66
CA LEU A 356 1.75 -6.62 -2.76
C LEU A 356 2.24 -7.16 -1.41
N LEU A 357 3.28 -7.99 -1.42
CA LEU A 357 3.90 -8.52 -0.19
C LEU A 357 4.58 -7.40 0.61
N VAL A 358 5.42 -6.60 -0.04
CA VAL A 358 6.17 -5.51 0.60
C VAL A 358 5.23 -4.52 1.26
N ILE A 359 4.13 -4.17 0.58
CA ILE A 359 3.19 -3.21 1.14
C ILE A 359 2.30 -3.81 2.23
N GLY A 360 1.96 -5.09 2.16
CA GLY A 360 1.31 -5.80 3.25
C GLY A 360 2.17 -5.78 4.51
N ILE A 361 3.48 -6.05 4.37
CA ILE A 361 4.44 -6.00 5.49
C ILE A 361 4.58 -4.59 6.05
N ALA A 362 4.87 -3.60 5.19
CA ALA A 362 5.01 -2.20 5.62
C ALA A 362 3.72 -1.70 6.28
N GLY A 363 2.58 -2.23 5.85
CA GLY A 363 1.27 -1.94 6.39
C GLY A 363 0.97 -2.48 7.78
N ILE A 364 1.77 -3.39 8.35
CA ILE A 364 1.48 -3.90 9.70
C ILE A 364 1.66 -2.82 10.77
N ALA A 365 2.53 -1.83 10.55
CA ALA A 365 2.93 -0.84 11.57
C ALA A 365 2.16 0.49 11.65
N PRO A 366 1.45 0.99 10.62
CA PRO A 366 0.70 2.24 10.73
C PRO A 366 -0.75 2.00 11.16
N SER A 367 -1.15 2.64 12.26
CA SER A 367 -2.55 2.75 12.70
C SER A 367 -3.46 3.26 11.56
N SER A 368 -2.93 4.15 10.75
CA SER A 368 -3.58 4.88 9.66
C SER A 368 -3.61 4.14 8.31
N MET A 369 -3.32 2.84 8.29
CA MET A 369 -3.31 2.01 7.07
C MET A 369 -4.63 1.94 6.32
N VAL A 370 -5.74 2.15 7.03
CA VAL A 370 -7.09 2.26 6.46
C VAL A 370 -7.15 3.19 5.25
N TYR A 371 -6.35 4.25 5.30
CA TYR A 371 -6.31 5.31 4.31
C TYR A 371 -5.55 4.96 3.04
N PHE A 372 -4.73 3.94 3.13
CA PHE A 372 -3.86 3.52 2.07
C PHE A 372 -4.42 2.28 1.33
N GLN A 373 -5.40 1.58 1.91
CA GLN A 373 -6.02 0.42 1.27
C GLN A 373 -6.57 0.71 -0.14
N PRO A 374 -7.29 1.83 -0.39
CA PRO A 374 -7.78 2.13 -1.73
C PRO A 374 -6.65 2.22 -2.75
N PHE A 375 -5.51 2.77 -2.33
CA PHE A 375 -4.33 2.84 -3.17
C PHE A 375 -3.79 1.44 -3.50
N TRP A 376 -3.69 0.54 -2.52
CA TRP A 376 -3.15 -0.82 -2.75
C TRP A 376 -4.01 -1.59 -3.74
N PHE A 377 -5.31 -1.40 -3.66
CA PHE A 377 -6.29 -2.07 -4.52
C PHE A 377 -6.23 -1.50 -5.94
N LEU A 378 -6.13 -0.17 -6.09
CA LEU A 378 -5.83 0.48 -7.37
C LEU A 378 -4.57 -0.11 -7.98
N LEU A 379 -3.47 -0.10 -7.22
CA LEU A 379 -2.15 -0.53 -7.71
C LEU A 379 -2.15 -2.02 -8.05
N GLY A 380 -2.61 -2.88 -7.14
CA GLY A 380 -2.71 -4.31 -7.35
C GLY A 380 -3.55 -4.66 -8.57
N ALA A 381 -4.69 -3.99 -8.77
CA ALA A 381 -5.52 -4.20 -9.94
C ALA A 381 -4.85 -3.73 -11.23
N MET A 382 -4.18 -2.58 -11.23
CA MET A 382 -3.39 -2.11 -12.39
C MET A 382 -2.34 -3.16 -12.79
N LEU A 383 -1.63 -3.70 -11.79
CA LEU A 383 -0.57 -4.67 -12.01
C LEU A 383 -1.06 -6.04 -12.46
N ALA A 384 -2.23 -6.47 -11.99
CA ALA A 384 -2.85 -7.72 -12.40
C ALA A 384 -3.26 -7.74 -13.90
N GLN A 385 -3.28 -6.57 -14.56
CA GLN A 385 -3.59 -6.44 -15.98
C GLN A 385 -2.36 -6.21 -16.86
N LEU A 386 -1.20 -5.88 -16.29
CA LEU A 386 -0.01 -5.73 -17.11
C LEU A 386 0.28 -7.06 -17.81
N PRO A 387 0.62 -7.04 -19.11
CA PRO A 387 0.88 -8.27 -19.85
C PRO A 387 1.86 -9.09 -19.04
N ARG A 388 1.50 -10.34 -18.72
CA ARG A 388 2.46 -11.28 -18.16
C ARG A 388 3.62 -11.26 -19.12
N PRO A 389 4.81 -10.77 -18.73
CA PRO A 389 5.88 -10.71 -19.67
C PRO A 389 6.06 -12.15 -20.13
N ALA A 390 6.10 -12.32 -21.45
CA ALA A 390 6.64 -13.49 -22.11
C ALA A 390 8.15 -13.56 -21.80
N TYR A 391 8.49 -13.56 -20.51
CA TYR A 391 9.83 -13.53 -19.94
C TYR A 391 10.62 -14.76 -20.40
N ARG A 392 9.92 -15.84 -20.80
CA ARG A 392 10.52 -16.96 -21.51
C ARG A 392 10.77 -16.71 -23.00
N ARG A 393 9.85 -16.09 -23.76
CA ARG A 393 10.05 -15.92 -25.21
C ARG A 393 11.06 -14.83 -25.56
N ALA A 394 11.11 -13.73 -24.81
CA ALA A 394 12.09 -12.67 -25.05
C ALA A 394 13.49 -13.08 -24.56
N ALA A 395 13.61 -13.76 -23.42
CA ALA A 395 14.90 -14.28 -22.95
C ALA A 395 15.44 -15.37 -23.90
N LEU A 396 14.58 -16.27 -24.40
CA LEU A 396 14.94 -17.29 -25.39
C LEU A 396 15.25 -16.69 -26.77
N ALA A 397 14.53 -15.65 -27.21
CA ALA A 397 14.83 -14.95 -28.47
C ALA A 397 16.13 -14.15 -28.39
N THR A 398 16.45 -13.57 -27.23
CA THR A 398 17.70 -12.82 -27.03
C THR A 398 18.89 -13.76 -26.88
N SER A 399 18.71 -14.95 -26.27
CA SER A 399 19.77 -15.98 -26.22
C SER A 399 19.95 -16.66 -27.58
N ALA A 400 18.88 -16.94 -28.32
CA ALA A 400 18.94 -17.51 -29.66
C ALA A 400 19.59 -16.54 -30.66
N ASN A 401 19.24 -15.25 -30.61
CA ASN A 401 19.87 -14.24 -31.47
C ASN A 401 21.35 -14.01 -31.13
N ARG A 402 21.77 -14.18 -29.86
CA ARG A 402 23.18 -14.10 -29.47
C ARG A 402 23.97 -15.37 -29.83
N ALA A 403 23.34 -16.55 -29.76
CA ALA A 403 23.94 -17.80 -30.22
C ALA A 403 24.13 -17.80 -31.75
N ALA A 404 23.12 -17.36 -32.49
CA ALA A 404 23.18 -17.21 -33.94
C ALA A 404 24.23 -16.17 -34.39
N ALA A 405 24.33 -15.03 -33.67
CA ALA A 405 25.37 -14.04 -33.97
C ALA A 405 26.80 -14.54 -33.65
N ALA A 406 26.96 -15.44 -32.66
CA ALA A 406 28.24 -16.06 -32.33
C ALA A 406 28.65 -17.16 -33.32
N GLU A 407 27.69 -17.83 -33.98
CA GLU A 407 27.96 -18.76 -35.08
C GLU A 407 28.32 -18.05 -36.39
N VAL A 408 27.67 -16.93 -36.70
CA VAL A 408 27.99 -16.12 -37.90
C VAL A 408 29.37 -15.45 -37.80
N GLY A 409 29.88 -15.18 -36.59
CA GLY A 409 31.24 -14.68 -36.37
C GLY A 409 32.35 -15.75 -36.42
N ARG A 410 32.01 -17.02 -36.69
CA ARG A 410 32.95 -18.16 -36.78
C ARG A 410 32.97 -18.80 -38.16
N THR A 411 32.64 -18.07 -39.22
CA THR A 411 33.01 -18.50 -40.57
C THR A 411 34.53 -18.39 -40.73
N PRO A 412 35.26 -19.49 -40.93
CA PRO A 412 36.68 -19.41 -41.22
C PRO A 412 36.85 -18.74 -42.58
N ALA A 413 37.73 -17.75 -42.65
CA ALA A 413 38.14 -17.14 -43.91
C ALA A 413 38.66 -18.26 -44.83
N ARG A 414 37.92 -18.50 -45.92
CA ARG A 414 38.45 -19.18 -47.09
C ARG A 414 39.27 -18.16 -47.87
N ASP A 415 40.57 -18.18 -47.65
CA ASP A 415 41.61 -18.50 -48.66
C ASP A 415 42.99 -18.09 -48.13
#